data_AF-A0A7K9V0T5-F1
#
_entry.id   AF-A0A7K9V0T5-F1
#
_cell.length_a   1.000
_cell.length_b   1.000
_cell.length_c   1.000
_cell.angle_alpha   90.00
_cell.angle_beta   90.00
_cell.angle_gamma   90.00
#
_symmetry.space_group_name_H-M   'P 1'
#
loop_
_entity.id
_entity.type
_entity.pdbx_description
1 polymer ?
#
loop_
_entity_poly.entity_id
_entity_poly.type
_entity_poly.pdbx_seq_one_letter_code
_entity_poly.pdbx_strand_id
1 'polypeptide(L)'
;MDTARLVSAFGTDDTVQFFNGQKFSKSLFLMRFRSPSNSNDPKIFFTYDLRLDKFAVPAEETKYACTFIPLPMVKQKHHIYKVNSSAVLLWKTTTTTTTTGQDRLVPSIMLASLSLTAF
;
A
#
# COMPACT_ATOMS: atom_id res chain seq x y z
N MET A 1 3.86 17.59 4.41
CA MET A 1 4.93 16.62 4.11
C MET A 1 5.50 17.06 2.78
N ASP A 2 6.70 17.63 2.80
CA ASP A 2 7.20 18.37 1.65
C ASP A 2 7.93 17.42 0.71
N THR A 3 7.45 17.36 -0.53
CA THR A 3 8.02 16.50 -1.58
C THR A 3 8.91 17.37 -2.45
N ALA A 4 10.19 17.02 -2.56
CA ALA A 4 11.11 17.68 -3.47
C ALA A 4 11.10 16.97 -4.83
N ARG A 5 11.28 17.74 -5.91
CA ARG A 5 11.40 17.21 -7.27
C ARG A 5 12.86 17.24 -7.69
N LEU A 6 13.50 16.07 -7.73
CA LEU A 6 14.86 15.92 -8.27
C LEU A 6 14.79 15.90 -9.78
N VAL A 7 15.47 16.83 -10.44
CA VAL A 7 15.70 16.81 -11.88
C VAL A 7 17.16 16.43 -12.11
N SER A 8 17.39 15.40 -12.91
CA SER A 8 18.72 14.90 -13.27
C SER A 8 18.81 14.80 -14.78
N ALA A 9 20.00 15.07 -15.33
CA ALA A 9 20.28 14.81 -16.73
C ALA A 9 21.70 14.28 -16.87
N PHE A 10 21.93 13.48 -17.90
CA PHE A 10 23.28 13.05 -18.29
C PHE A 10 23.58 13.53 -19.72
N GLY A 11 24.83 13.81 -20.02
CA GLY A 11 25.30 14.15 -21.38
C GLY A 11 26.22 13.05 -21.90
N THR A 12 26.26 12.86 -23.23
CA THR A 12 27.17 11.91 -23.90
C THR A 12 28.47 12.57 -24.38
N ASP A 13 28.55 13.89 -24.29
CA ASP A 13 29.68 14.74 -24.69
C ASP A 13 29.85 15.91 -23.71
N ASP A 14 30.92 16.69 -23.87
CA ASP A 14 31.23 17.88 -23.03
C ASP A 14 30.31 19.08 -23.31
N THR A 15 29.29 18.91 -24.16
CA THR A 15 28.36 19.99 -24.50
C THR A 15 27.13 19.94 -23.60
N VAL A 16 26.65 21.12 -23.19
CA VAL A 16 25.46 21.25 -22.35
C VAL A 16 24.20 21.16 -23.22
N GLN A 17 24.03 20.05 -23.93
CA GLN A 17 22.87 19.80 -24.78
C GLN A 17 21.96 18.75 -24.14
N PHE A 18 20.93 19.22 -23.46
CA PHE A 18 20.02 18.33 -22.75
C PHE A 18 18.86 17.87 -23.64
N PHE A 19 19.08 16.79 -24.39
CA PHE A 19 18.08 16.20 -25.29
C PHE A 19 16.91 15.54 -24.54
N ASN A 20 15.74 15.52 -25.18
CA ASN A 20 14.52 14.91 -24.65
C ASN A 20 14.71 13.37 -24.65
N GLY A 21 14.97 12.78 -23.47
CA GLY A 21 15.35 11.37 -23.30
C GLY A 21 16.54 11.16 -22.35
N GLN A 22 17.34 12.20 -22.12
CA GLN A 22 18.47 12.18 -21.19
C GLN A 22 18.19 12.97 -19.90
N LYS A 23 16.98 13.54 -19.78
CA LYS A 23 16.47 14.25 -18.59
C LYS A 23 15.47 13.37 -17.85
N PHE A 24 15.61 13.29 -16.54
CA PHE A 24 14.74 12.54 -15.64
C PHE A 24 14.28 13.42 -14.49
N SER A 25 13.04 13.20 -14.08
CA SER A 25 12.46 13.88 -12.93
C SER A 25 11.91 12.84 -11.96
N LYS A 26 12.30 12.91 -10.69
CA LYS A 26 11.84 12.00 -9.64
C LYS A 26 11.45 12.76 -8.39
N SER A 27 10.27 12.46 -7.86
CA SER A 27 9.82 12.98 -6.58
C SER A 27 10.50 12.23 -5.43
N LEU A 28 11.09 12.96 -4.48
CA LEU A 28 11.82 12.43 -3.34
C LEU A 28 11.41 13.18 -2.07
N PHE A 29 11.40 12.47 -0.95
CA PHE A 29 11.26 13.06 0.38
C PHE A 29 12.64 13.29 0.98
N LEU A 30 13.14 14.53 0.93
CA LEU A 30 14.49 14.86 1.41
C LEU A 30 14.61 14.77 2.93
N MET A 31 13.60 15.25 3.65
CA MET A 31 13.58 15.28 5.12
C MET A 31 12.92 14.02 5.71
N ARG A 32 13.27 12.84 5.19
CA ARG A 32 12.72 11.59 5.73
C ARG A 32 13.34 11.31 7.11
N PHE A 33 12.57 11.52 8.17
CA PHE A 33 12.94 11.09 9.51
C PHE A 33 13.19 9.58 9.50
N ARG A 34 14.45 9.19 9.68
CA ARG A 34 14.83 7.81 9.97
C ARG A 34 14.94 7.72 11.48
N SER A 35 13.95 7.10 12.11
CA SER A 35 14.11 6.66 13.49
C SER A 35 15.38 5.79 13.58
N PRO A 36 16.21 5.93 14.61
CA PRO A 36 17.35 5.04 14.81
C PRO A 36 16.87 3.60 14.70
N SER A 37 17.66 2.77 14.02
CA SER A 37 17.39 1.36 13.69
C SER A 37 17.42 0.46 14.93
N ASN A 38 16.78 0.90 15.99
CA ASN A 38 16.47 0.07 17.13
C ASN A 38 15.35 -0.83 16.61
N SER A 39 15.70 -2.09 16.39
CA SER A 39 14.81 -3.19 16.06
C SER A 39 13.73 -3.32 17.13
N ASN A 40 12.76 -2.41 17.12
CA ASN A 40 11.52 -2.49 17.89
C ASN A 40 10.52 -3.45 17.21
N ASP A 41 10.98 -4.20 16.21
CA ASP A 41 10.22 -5.31 15.68
C ASP A 41 10.00 -6.31 16.82
N PRO A 42 8.74 -6.68 17.10
CA PRO A 42 8.44 -7.62 18.15
C PRO A 42 9.13 -8.95 17.84
N LYS A 43 9.68 -9.61 18.86
CA LYS A 43 10.36 -10.91 18.72
C LYS A 43 9.43 -12.01 18.19
N ILE A 44 8.13 -11.87 18.41
CA ILE A 44 7.09 -12.79 17.95
C ILE A 44 6.06 -11.97 17.16
N PHE A 45 5.91 -12.28 15.87
CA PHE A 45 4.89 -11.69 15.02
C PHE A 45 4.31 -12.73 14.06
N PHE A 46 3.10 -12.45 13.60
CA PHE A 46 2.41 -13.22 12.57
C PHE A 46 2.19 -12.32 11.37
N THR A 47 2.50 -12.83 10.18
CA THR A 47 2.25 -12.13 8.92
C THR A 47 0.99 -12.70 8.28
N TYR A 48 0.08 -11.81 7.91
CA TYR A 48 -1.17 -12.16 7.24
C TYR A 48 -1.24 -11.43 5.90
N ASP A 49 -1.37 -12.19 4.82
CA ASP A 49 -1.52 -11.65 3.48
C ASP A 49 -2.99 -11.29 3.24
N LEU A 50 -3.26 -9.99 3.12
CA LEU A 50 -4.56 -9.49 2.72
C LEU A 50 -4.57 -9.35 1.19
N ARG A 51 -5.33 -10.22 0.52
CA ARG A 51 -5.41 -10.26 -0.95
C ARG A 51 -6.85 -10.09 -1.41
N LEU A 52 -7.01 -9.37 -2.51
CA LEU A 52 -8.28 -9.32 -3.25
C LEU A 52 -8.19 -10.39 -4.35
N ASP A 53 -8.75 -11.56 -4.08
CA ASP A 53 -8.70 -12.68 -5.02
C ASP A 53 -9.66 -12.46 -6.20
N LYS A 54 -9.19 -12.77 -7.42
CA LYS A 54 -9.99 -12.81 -8.66
C LYS A 54 -10.73 -11.51 -9.00
N PHE A 55 -10.14 -10.35 -8.71
CA PHE A 55 -10.70 -9.08 -9.19
C PHE A 55 -10.28 -8.81 -10.63
N ALA A 56 -11.25 -8.92 -11.55
CA ALA A 56 -11.06 -8.49 -12.93
C ALA A 56 -11.07 -6.96 -12.98
N VAL A 57 -9.91 -6.36 -13.23
CA VAL A 57 -9.77 -4.92 -13.43
C VAL A 57 -10.45 -4.54 -14.76
N PRO A 58 -11.52 -3.72 -14.74
CA PRO A 58 -12.17 -3.28 -15.98
C PRO A 58 -11.24 -2.38 -16.79
N ALA A 59 -11.39 -2.41 -18.12
CA ALA A 59 -10.60 -1.57 -19.03
C ALA A 59 -11.05 -0.09 -19.04
N GLU A 60 -12.28 0.18 -18.59
CA GLU A 60 -12.88 1.52 -18.50
C GLU A 60 -12.48 2.24 -17.18
N GLU A 61 -12.78 3.55 -17.08
CA GLU A 61 -12.38 4.51 -16.02
C GLU A 61 -12.22 3.98 -14.58
N THR A 62 -11.40 4.69 -13.78
CA THR A 62 -11.03 4.40 -12.38
C THR A 62 -12.10 3.65 -11.58
N LYS A 63 -11.79 2.42 -11.17
CA LYS A 63 -12.69 1.60 -10.34
C LYS A 63 -12.13 1.38 -8.95
N TYR A 64 -13.03 1.47 -7.98
CA TYR A 64 -12.78 1.11 -6.60
C TYR A 64 -13.41 -0.27 -6.33
N ALA A 65 -12.63 -1.17 -5.76
CA ALA A 65 -13.13 -2.47 -5.33
C ALA A 65 -12.95 -2.60 -3.83
N CYS A 66 -14.00 -3.05 -3.13
CA CYS A 66 -13.96 -3.31 -1.70
C CYS A 66 -14.31 -4.77 -1.44
N THR A 67 -13.56 -5.43 -0.56
CA THR A 67 -13.90 -6.78 -0.09
C THR A 67 -13.80 -6.89 1.42
N PHE A 68 -14.59 -7.77 2.00
CA PHE A 68 -14.46 -8.15 3.40
C PHE A 68 -13.55 -9.36 3.50
N ILE A 69 -12.42 -9.21 4.18
CA ILE A 69 -11.48 -10.29 4.43
C ILE A 69 -11.76 -10.82 5.84
N PRO A 70 -12.13 -12.11 5.98
CA PRO A 70 -12.32 -12.70 7.29
C PRO A 70 -10.97 -12.75 7.99
N LEU A 71 -10.90 -12.23 9.22
CA LEU A 71 -9.69 -12.35 9.99
C LEU A 71 -9.55 -13.79 10.49
N PRO A 72 -8.31 -14.31 10.56
CA PRO A 72 -8.06 -15.61 11.16
C PRO A 72 -8.53 -15.59 12.61
N MET A 73 -9.12 -16.71 13.06
CA MET A 73 -9.58 -16.87 14.42
C MET A 73 -8.39 -16.89 15.38
N VAL A 74 -8.09 -15.73 15.96
CA VAL A 74 -7.04 -15.57 16.97
C VAL A 74 -7.63 -15.74 18.37
N LYS A 75 -6.90 -16.45 19.25
CA LYS A 75 -7.31 -16.67 20.65
C LYS A 75 -7.14 -15.43 21.54
N GLN A 76 -6.38 -14.45 21.09
CA GLN A 76 -6.03 -13.24 21.83
C GLN A 76 -6.08 -12.01 20.92
N LYS A 77 -6.21 -10.82 21.48
CA LYS A 77 -6.17 -9.56 20.72
C LYS A 77 -4.75 -9.30 20.19
N HIS A 78 -4.63 -9.00 18.90
CA HIS A 78 -3.35 -8.69 18.25
C HIS A 78 -3.30 -7.22 17.85
N HIS A 79 -2.11 -6.61 17.85
CA HIS A 79 -1.88 -5.24 17.40
C HIS A 79 -1.13 -5.27 16.05
N ILE A 80 -1.61 -4.52 15.07
CA ILE A 80 -0.91 -4.37 13.79
C ILE A 80 0.24 -3.39 14.01
N TYR A 81 1.48 -3.89 14.01
CA TYR A 81 2.67 -3.06 14.20
C TYR A 81 3.30 -2.61 12.88
N LYS A 82 3.05 -3.34 11.78
CA LYS A 82 3.59 -3.06 10.46
C LYS A 82 2.63 -3.47 9.37
N VAL A 83 2.49 -2.62 8.36
CA VAL A 83 1.70 -2.88 7.14
C VAL A 83 2.61 -2.61 5.95
N ASN A 84 2.70 -3.59 5.05
CA ASN A 84 3.39 -3.44 3.78
C ASN A 84 2.36 -3.52 2.65
N SER A 85 2.52 -2.67 1.64
CA SER A 85 1.62 -2.63 0.48
C SER A 85 2.33 -3.21 -0.74
N SER A 86 1.79 -4.30 -1.30
CA SER A 86 2.26 -4.84 -2.59
C SER A 86 1.70 -4.05 -3.79
N ALA A 87 0.60 -3.31 -3.59
CA ALA A 87 -0.04 -2.40 -4.56
C ALA A 87 -0.69 -1.23 -3.79
N VAL A 88 -1.07 -0.15 -4.48
CA VAL A 88 -1.72 1.02 -3.84
C VAL A 88 -3.11 0.64 -3.37
N LEU A 89 -3.22 0.28 -2.09
CA LEU A 89 -4.44 -0.12 -1.42
C LEU A 89 -4.81 0.94 -0.39
N LEU A 90 -6.07 1.38 -0.40
CA LEU A 90 -6.64 2.23 0.64
C LEU A 90 -7.32 1.30 1.66
N TRP A 91 -6.70 1.10 2.80
CA TRP A 91 -7.30 0.31 3.87
C TRP A 91 -8.08 1.22 4.83
N LYS A 92 -9.29 0.81 5.19
CA LYS A 92 -10.08 1.44 6.25
C LYS A 92 -10.52 0.36 7.22
N THR A 93 -10.09 0.45 8.47
CA THR A 93 -10.54 -0.47 9.52
C THR A 93 -11.95 -0.09 9.96
N THR A 94 -12.95 -0.78 9.44
CA THR A 94 -14.31 -0.75 9.97
C THR A 94 -14.61 -2.13 10.53
N THR A 95 -14.72 -2.25 11.85
CA THR A 95 -15.17 -3.49 12.49
C THR A 95 -16.68 -3.58 12.33
N THR A 96 -17.16 -4.38 11.38
CA THR A 96 -18.59 -4.71 11.26
C THR A 96 -18.83 -6.14 11.74
N THR A 97 -19.78 -6.29 12.66
CA THR A 97 -20.33 -7.59 13.06
C THR A 97 -21.33 -8.03 12.00
N THR A 98 -21.00 -9.03 11.19
CA THR A 98 -21.94 -9.66 10.25
C THR A 98 -22.68 -10.78 10.95
N THR A 99 -24.00 -10.66 11.10
CA THR A 99 -24.89 -11.74 11.53
C THR A 99 -25.18 -12.65 10.35
N THR A 100 -24.44 -13.75 10.23
CA THR A 100 -24.88 -14.91 9.45
C THR A 100 -25.59 -15.85 10.41
N GLY A 101 -26.79 -16.33 10.04
CA GLY A 101 -27.53 -17.31 10.82
C GLY A 101 -26.62 -18.48 11.17
N GLN A 102 -26.61 -18.86 12.45
CA GLN A 102 -25.61 -19.68 13.17
C GLN A 102 -24.54 -18.85 13.93
N ASP A 103 -25.00 -18.15 14.98
CA ASP A 103 -24.27 -17.54 16.12
C ASP A 103 -22.75 -17.74 16.21
N ARG A 104 -21.98 -17.14 15.29
CA ARG A 104 -20.55 -16.84 15.46
C ARG A 104 -20.23 -15.49 14.86
N LEU A 105 -19.91 -14.52 15.72
CA LEU A 105 -19.39 -13.21 15.31
C LEU A 105 -17.97 -13.38 14.75
N VAL A 106 -17.80 -13.20 13.43
CA VAL A 106 -16.48 -13.25 12.78
C VAL A 106 -15.98 -11.83 12.53
N PRO A 107 -14.86 -11.41 13.14
CA PRO A 107 -14.28 -10.11 12.86
C PRO A 107 -13.74 -10.08 11.41
N SER A 108 -14.10 -9.03 10.66
CA SER A 108 -13.70 -8.85 9.26
C SER A 108 -13.07 -7.46 9.04
N ILE A 109 -12.11 -7.37 8.12
CA ILE A 109 -11.53 -6.10 7.68
C ILE A 109 -12.02 -5.79 6.26
N MET A 110 -12.45 -4.56 6.03
CA MET A 110 -12.74 -4.06 4.68
C MET A 110 -11.44 -3.58 4.02
N LEU A 111 -11.06 -4.22 2.92
CA LEU A 111 -9.94 -3.78 2.08
C LEU A 111 -10.50 -3.06 0.86
N ALA A 112 -10.06 -1.83 0.59
CA ALA A 112 -10.39 -1.12 -0.65
C ALA A 112 -9.14 -1.01 -1.54
N SER A 113 -9.27 -1.42 -2.80
CA SER A 113 -8.24 -1.22 -3.83
C SER A 113 -8.71 -0.19 -4.85
N LEU A 114 -7.84 0.76 -5.19
CA LEU A 114 -8.03 1.64 -6.32
C LEU A 114 -7.18 1.13 -7.48
N SER A 115 -7.84 0.79 -8.60
CA SER A 115 -7.14 0.50 -9.84
C SER A 115 -7.10 1.75 -10.70
N LEU A 116 -5.90 2.30 -10.93
CA LEU A 116 -5.67 3.34 -11.93
C LEU A 116 -5.14 2.67 -13.20
N THR A 117 -5.87 2.79 -14.30
CA THR A 117 -5.34 2.57 -15.64
C THR A 117 -4.41 3.73 -15.98
N ALA A 118 -3.11 3.46 -16.11
CA ALA A 118 -2.17 4.40 -16.70
C ALA A 118 -2.37 4.37 -18.22
N PHE A 119 -2.73 5.50 -18.82
CA PHE A 119 -2.71 5.71 -20.27
C PHE A 119 -1.28 5.90 -20.77
#